data_AF-F4C8X7-F1
#
_entry.id   AF-F4C8X7-F1
#
_cell.length_a   1.000
_cell.length_b   1.000
_cell.length_c   1.000
_cell.angle_alpha   90.00
_cell.angle_beta   90.00
_cell.angle_gamma   90.00
#
_symmetry.space_group_name_H-M   'P 1'
#
loop_
_entity.id
_entity.type
_entity.pdbx_description
1 polymer ?
#
loop_
_entity_poly.entity_id
_entity_poly.type
_entity_poly.pdbx_seq_one_letter_code
_entity_poly.pdbx_strand_id
1 'polypeptide(L)' 'MAEKKTRKVKLYAKWRELQTSRPGGKSVPWLNVSGVWLEQAGFHVGDQVTITVEQNQLIIKPYEHE' A
#
# COMPACT_ATOMS: atom_id res chain seq x y z
N MET A 1 -17.90 10.08 16.96
CA MET A 1 -17.02 10.35 15.80
C MET A 1 -15.72 9.60 16.03
N ALA A 2 -15.29 8.74 15.10
CA ALA A 2 -14.05 7.99 15.29
C ALA A 2 -12.84 8.94 15.22
N GLU A 3 -11.93 8.84 16.18
CA GLU A 3 -10.73 9.66 16.24
C GLU A 3 -9.80 9.35 15.05
N LYS A 4 -9.42 10.39 14.29
CA LYS A 4 -8.54 10.24 13.12
C LYS A 4 -7.10 10.02 13.59
N LYS A 5 -6.66 8.76 13.63
CA LYS A 5 -5.27 8.41 14.01
C LYS A 5 -4.35 8.49 12.80
N THR A 6 -3.52 9.53 12.74
CA THR A 6 -2.48 9.68 11.72
C THR A 6 -1.24 8.85 12.08
N ARG A 7 -0.68 8.12 11.10
CA ARG A 7 0.56 7.37 11.22
C ARG A 7 1.52 7.81 10.12
N LYS A 8 2.77 8.12 10.48
CA LYS A 8 3.83 8.43 9.51
C LYS A 8 4.61 7.16 9.24
N VAL A 9 4.70 6.77 7.98
CA VAL A 9 5.50 5.62 7.51
C VAL A 9 6.54 6.10 6.51
N LYS A 10 7.65 5.38 6.40
CA LYS A 10 8.71 5.66 5.43
C LYS A 10 8.51 4.80 4.19
N LEU A 11 8.63 5.42 3.01
CA LEU A 11 8.73 4.66 1.77
C LEU A 11 10.13 4.04 1.67
N TYR A 12 10.15 2.74 1.37
CA TYR A 12 11.39 2.02 1.08
C TYR A 12 11.61 1.95 -0.43
N ALA A 13 12.82 1.56 -0.84
CA ALA A 13 13.10 1.24 -2.22
C ALA A 13 12.91 -0.27 -2.44
N LYS A 14 12.28 -0.65 -3.54
CA LYS A 14 12.27 -2.02 -4.06
C LYS A 14 12.88 -2.03 -5.45
N TRP A 15 13.86 -2.89 -5.70
CA TRP A 15 14.39 -3.06 -7.05
C TRP A 15 13.31 -3.69 -7.94
N ARG A 16 13.09 -3.11 -9.11
CA ARG A 16 12.29 -3.75 -10.17
C ARG A 16 13.08 -3.76 -11.46
N GLU A 17 13.16 -4.95 -12.05
CA GLU A 17 13.66 -5.14 -13.40
C GLU A 17 12.73 -4.42 -14.39
N LEU A 18 13.33 -3.81 -15.39
CA LEU A 18 12.60 -3.21 -16.50
C LEU A 18 12.35 -4.33 -17.53
N GLN A 19 11.08 -4.54 -17.88
CA GLN A 19 10.72 -5.43 -19.00
C GLN A 19 11.08 -4.76 -20.33
N THR A 20 12.37 -4.79 -20.66
CA THR A 20 12.92 -4.30 -21.92
C THR A 20 13.90 -5.30 -22.49
N SER A 21 14.19 -5.23 -23.78
CA SER A 21 15.17 -6.10 -24.44
C SER A 21 16.62 -5.87 -23.97
N ARG A 22 16.86 -4.90 -23.08
CA ARG A 22 18.19 -4.60 -22.50
C ARG A 22 18.18 -4.91 -21.00
N PRO A 23 19.27 -5.46 -20.44
CA PRO A 23 19.39 -5.64 -18.99
C PRO A 23 19.30 -4.28 -18.29
N GLY A 24 18.43 -4.18 -17.29
CA GLY A 24 18.25 -2.94 -16.54
C GLY A 24 17.15 -3.04 -15.50
N GLY A 25 17.20 -2.14 -14.53
CA GLY A 25 16.22 -2.03 -13.47
C GLY A 25 16.25 -0.66 -12.83
N LYS A 26 15.26 -0.38 -12.00
CA LYS A 26 15.21 0.84 -11.18
C LYS A 26 14.68 0.56 -9.79
N SER A 27 15.11 1.37 -8.84
CA SER A 27 14.48 1.44 -7.52
C SER A 27 13.12 2.11 -7.64
N VAL A 28 12.07 1.42 -7.23
CA VAL A 28 10.71 1.97 -7.15
C VAL A 28 10.29 2.17 -5.70
N PRO A 29 9.39 3.14 -5.41
CA PRO A 29 8.83 3.29 -4.08
C PRO A 29 8.07 2.03 -3.66
N TRP A 30 8.31 1.61 -2.42
CA TRP A 30 7.61 0.50 -1.78
C TRP A 30 7.00 0.99 -0.48
N LEU A 31 5.67 1.03 -0.47
CA LEU A 31 4.87 1.32 0.72
C LEU A 31 4.64 0.02 1.47
N ASN A 32 5.07 -0.01 2.73
CA ASN A 32 4.80 -1.09 3.67
C ASN A 32 4.06 -0.50 4.88
N VAL A 33 2.94 -1.12 5.25
CA VAL A 33 2.10 -0.73 6.38
C VAL A 33 1.82 -1.99 7.17
N SER A 34 2.24 -2.01 8.45
CA SER A 34 2.12 -3.17 9.32
C SER A 34 1.85 -2.75 10.76
N GLY A 35 1.09 -3.56 11.48
CA GLY A 35 0.88 -3.43 12.92
C GLY A 35 -0.53 -3.80 13.35
N VAL A 36 -0.71 -4.04 14.65
CA VAL A 36 -2.00 -4.42 15.26
C VAL A 36 -3.11 -3.40 14.94
N TRP A 37 -2.76 -2.13 14.77
CA TRP A 37 -3.71 -1.08 14.42
C TRP A 37 -4.32 -1.25 13.01
N LEU A 38 -3.63 -1.94 12.10
CA LEU A 38 -4.12 -2.21 10.75
C LEU A 38 -5.21 -3.29 10.80
N GLU A 39 -4.99 -4.34 11.60
CA GLU A 39 -6.00 -5.36 11.91
C GLU A 39 -7.21 -4.76 12.62
N GLN A 40 -6.99 -3.90 13.63
CA GLN A 40 -8.06 -3.15 14.31
C GLN A 40 -8.84 -2.21 13.37
N ALA A 41 -8.26 -1.83 12.24
CA ALA A 41 -8.93 -1.04 11.21
C ALA A 41 -9.73 -1.89 10.21
N GLY A 42 -9.81 -3.21 10.42
CA GLY A 42 -10.59 -4.15 9.61
C GLY A 42 -9.81 -4.79 8.46
N PHE A 43 -8.47 -4.70 8.45
CA PHE A 43 -7.63 -5.36 7.45
C PHE A 43 -7.00 -6.63 8.05
N HIS A 44 -7.49 -7.79 7.68
CA HIS A 44 -7.02 -9.07 8.19
C HIS A 44 -6.06 -9.75 7.21
N VAL A 45 -5.32 -10.74 7.71
CA VAL A 45 -4.43 -11.55 6.89
C VAL A 45 -5.26 -12.39 5.92
N GLY A 46 -4.96 -12.26 4.63
CA GLY A 46 -5.69 -12.95 3.56
C GLY A 46 -6.74 -12.07 2.87
N ASP A 47 -7.06 -10.90 3.44
CA ASP A 47 -8.00 -9.97 2.82
C ASP A 47 -7.45 -9.43 1.50
N GLN A 48 -8.33 -9.32 0.50
CA GLN A 48 -8.08 -8.50 -0.66
C GLN A 48 -8.33 -7.03 -0.31
N VAL A 49 -7.55 -6.13 -0.93
CA VAL A 49 -7.67 -4.69 -0.70
C VAL A 49 -7.76 -3.95 -2.01
N THR A 50 -8.59 -2.91 -2.03
CA THR A 50 -8.67 -1.97 -3.15
C THR A 50 -7.76 -0.78 -2.86
N ILE A 51 -6.89 -0.44 -3.83
CA ILE A 51 -6.08 0.77 -3.79
C ILE A 51 -6.53 1.68 -4.93
N THR A 52 -7.19 2.78 -4.58
CA THR A 52 -7.56 3.83 -5.53
C THR A 52 -6.51 4.94 -5.50
N VAL A 53 -6.07 5.39 -6.68
CA VAL A 53 -5.12 6.50 -6.83
C VAL A 53 -5.85 7.70 -7.41
N GLU A 54 -6.03 8.75 -6.61
CA GLU A 54 -6.66 9.99 -7.05
C GLU A 54 -5.99 11.21 -6.40
N GLN A 55 -5.85 12.31 -7.12
CA GLN A 55 -5.36 13.59 -6.58
C GLN A 55 -4.07 13.48 -5.74
N ASN A 56 -3.09 12.67 -6.17
CA ASN A 56 -1.85 12.37 -5.45
C ASN A 56 -2.04 11.69 -4.08
N GLN A 57 -3.17 11.01 -3.89
CA GLN A 57 -3.50 10.25 -2.69
C GLN A 57 -3.71 8.77 -3.04
N LEU A 58 -3.35 7.91 -2.09
CA LEU A 58 -3.69 6.49 -2.12
C LEU A 58 -4.81 6.26 -1.11
N ILE A 59 -5.96 5.80 -1.57
CA ILE A 59 -7.07 5.40 -0.72
C ILE A 59 -7.09 3.88 -0.69
N ILE A 60 -6.80 3.31 0.48
CA ILE A 60 -6.75 1.87 0.70
C ILE A 60 -8.00 1.47 1.48
N LYS A 61 -8.77 0.52 0.94
CA LYS A 61 -10.00 0.00 1.56
C LYS A 61 -10.00 -1.53 1.49
N PRO A 62 -10.66 -2.23 2.43
CA PRO A 62 -10.99 -3.64 2.23
C PRO A 62 -11.71 -3.81 0.89
N TYR A 63 -11.41 -4.90 0.19
CA TYR A 63 -12.14 -5.26 -1.03
C TYR A 63 -13.52 -5.78 -0.63
N GLU A 64 -14.56 -5.06 -1.01
CA GLU A 64 -15.94 -5.51 -0.85
C GLU A 64 -16.36 -6.19 -2.16
N HIS A 65 -16.70 -7.47 -2.08
CA HIS A 65 -17.31 -8.19 -3.19
C HIS A 65 -18.82 -7.94 -3.10
N GLU A 66 -19.36 -7.09 -3.98
CA GLU A 66 -20.80 -7.01 -4.25
C GLU A 66 -21.30 -8.26 -4.99
#